data_AF-A0A831JRY5-F1
#
_entry.id   AF-A0A831JRY5-F1
#
_cell.length_a   1.000
_cell.length_b   1.000
_cell.length_c   1.000
_cell.angle_alpha   90.00
_cell.angle_beta   90.00
_cell.angle_gamma   90.00
#
_symmetry.space_group_name_H-M   'P 1'
#
loop_
_entity.id
_entity.type
_entity.pdbx_description
1 polymer ?
#
loop_
_entity_poly.entity_id
_entity_poly.type
_entity_poly.pdbx_seq_one_letter_code
_entity_poly.pdbx_strand_id
1 'polypeptide(L)'
;MIFAPHTLQVKVFTPMETDEFGRPIPGTGGESWQDVCKCRCDDNSTKEFTSENGKVYRPNYHVVCEKKTSLKAGDEVRCMDGKNIRGIGKVYMVKNTNYFGYSEIWL
;
A
#
# COMPACT_ATOMS: atom_id res chain seq x y z
N MET A 1 8.69 2.11 -19.83
CA MET A 1 9.22 2.69 -18.58
C MET A 1 8.10 3.47 -17.93
N ILE A 2 7.68 3.08 -16.74
CA ILE A 2 6.64 3.80 -16.00
C ILE A 2 7.37 4.87 -15.19
N PHE A 3 6.96 6.14 -15.31
CA PHE A 3 7.54 7.20 -14.49
C PHE A 3 7.09 7.01 -13.04
N ALA A 4 7.98 6.47 -12.20
CA ALA A 4 7.73 6.15 -10.78
C ALA A 4 8.62 7.02 -9.86
N PRO A 5 8.28 8.30 -9.68
CA PRO A 5 9.06 9.23 -8.86
C PRO A 5 8.91 8.99 -7.36
N HIS A 6 7.85 8.27 -6.94
CA HIS A 6 7.52 8.10 -5.54
C HIS A 6 7.92 6.71 -5.02
N THR A 7 7.87 6.57 -3.71
CA THR A 7 8.21 5.36 -2.97
C THR A 7 7.01 4.94 -2.13
N LEU A 8 6.46 3.75 -2.38
CA LEU A 8 5.34 3.19 -1.63
C LEU A 8 5.85 2.48 -0.39
N GLN A 9 5.37 2.90 0.77
CA GLN A 9 5.64 2.25 2.04
C GLN A 9 4.37 1.64 2.62
N VAL A 10 4.49 0.45 3.21
CA VAL A 10 3.40 -0.22 3.93
C VAL A 10 3.65 -0.15 5.43
N LYS A 11 2.58 0.04 6.20
CA LYS A 11 2.60 -0.01 7.65
C LYS A 11 2.61 -1.48 8.08
N VAL A 12 3.75 -1.93 8.60
CA VAL A 12 3.91 -3.27 9.17
C VAL A 12 3.82 -3.15 10.69
N PHE A 13 2.88 -3.90 11.26
CA PHE A 13 2.80 -4.06 12.71
C PHE A 13 3.59 -5.31 13.10
N THR A 14 4.69 -5.14 13.82
CA THR A 14 5.39 -6.28 14.42
C THR A 14 4.73 -6.61 15.75
N PRO A 15 4.12 -7.80 15.92
CA PRO A 15 3.60 -8.20 17.21
C PRO A 15 4.74 -8.31 18.22
N MET A 16 4.46 -7.98 19.49
CA MET A 16 5.44 -8.13 20.56
C MET A 16 5.89 -9.59 20.65
N GLU A 17 7.19 -9.82 20.54
CA GLU A 17 7.74 -11.16 20.72
C GLU A 17 7.58 -11.57 22.19
N THR A 18 7.15 -12.81 22.40
CA THR A 18 7.05 -13.41 23.73
C THR A 18 8.28 -14.29 23.95
N ASP A 19 8.98 -14.06 25.05
CA ASP A 19 10.09 -14.88 25.50
C ASP A 19 9.64 -16.33 25.81
N GLU A 20 10.56 -17.27 26.04
CA GLU A 20 10.28 -18.70 26.33
C GLU A 20 9.36 -18.91 27.57
N PHE A 21 9.16 -17.87 28.37
CA PHE A 21 8.23 -17.82 29.50
C PHE A 21 6.88 -17.11 29.22
N GLY A 22 6.55 -16.82 27.96
CA GLY A 22 5.27 -16.20 27.57
C GLY A 22 5.14 -14.72 28.01
N ARG A 23 6.24 -14.07 28.38
CA ARG A 23 6.25 -12.66 28.78
C ARG A 23 6.52 -11.79 27.55
N PRO A 24 5.74 -10.72 27.30
CA PRO A 24 6.01 -9.81 26.21
C PRO A 24 7.29 -9.04 26.48
N ILE A 25 8.26 -9.11 25.56
CA ILE A 25 9.54 -8.41 25.70
C ILE A 25 9.30 -6.91 25.45
N PRO A 26 9.60 -6.03 26.42
CA PRO A 26 9.39 -4.60 26.26
C PRO A 26 10.36 -4.05 25.19
N GLY A 27 9.81 -3.49 24.12
CA GLY A 27 10.58 -2.86 23.03
C GLY A 27 10.57 -3.61 21.69
N THR A 28 10.00 -4.82 21.63
CA THR A 28 9.99 -5.65 20.40
C THR A 28 8.74 -5.44 19.52
N GLY A 29 7.70 -4.81 20.06
CA GLY A 29 6.49 -4.44 19.31
C GLY A 29 6.55 -3.00 18.83
N GLY A 30 6.42 -2.77 17.52
CA GLY A 30 6.50 -1.45 16.93
C GLY A 30 5.74 -1.31 15.61
N GLU A 31 5.25 -0.10 15.36
CA GLU A 31 4.71 0.28 14.04
C GLU A 31 5.87 0.74 13.17
N SER A 32 6.21 -0.04 12.14
CA SER A 32 7.28 0.29 11.20
C SER A 32 6.74 0.49 9.80
N TRP A 33 7.35 1.41 9.06
CA TRP A 33 7.04 1.62 7.65
C TRP A 33 8.09 0.94 6.79
N GLN A 34 7.67 -0.06 6.02
CA GLN A 34 8.54 -0.82 5.16
C GLN A 34 8.41 -0.34 3.72
N ASP A 35 9.55 -0.08 3.06
CA ASP A 35 9.58 0.24 1.63
C ASP A 35 9.20 -0.98 0.79
N VAL A 36 8.26 -0.81 -0.14
CA VAL A 36 7.73 -1.88 -0.98
C VAL A 36 8.25 -1.75 -2.41
N CYS A 37 8.02 -0.59 -3.04
CA CYS A 37 8.32 -0.36 -4.45
C CYS A 37 8.35 1.12 -4.80
N LYS A 38 9.06 1.44 -5.88
CA LYS A 38 8.84 2.70 -6.58
C LYS A 38 7.46 2.68 -7.23
N CYS A 39 6.72 3.78 -7.05
CA CYS A 39 5.35 3.92 -7.50
C CYS A 39 5.08 5.27 -8.15
N ARG A 40 4.01 5.30 -8.95
CA ARG A 40 3.39 6.52 -9.45
C ARG A 40 2.06 6.68 -8.73
N CYS A 41 1.87 7.78 -8.03
CA CYS A 41 0.59 8.13 -7.42
C CYS A 41 -0.10 9.16 -8.31
N ASP A 42 -1.28 8.80 -8.79
CA ASP A 42 -2.16 9.62 -9.61
C ASP A 42 -3.41 9.93 -8.78
N ASP A 43 -3.81 11.19 -8.72
CA ASP A 43 -5.06 11.59 -8.06
C ASP A 43 -6.23 11.11 -8.92
N ASN A 44 -7.05 10.21 -8.39
CA ASN A 44 -8.08 9.54 -9.17
C ASN A 44 -9.48 9.82 -8.66
N SER A 45 -9.64 10.97 -7.96
CA SER A 45 -10.88 11.47 -7.37
C SER A 45 -12.08 11.54 -8.33
N THR A 46 -11.86 11.37 -9.64
CA THR A 46 -12.86 11.46 -10.71
C THR A 46 -13.29 10.11 -11.29
N LYS A 47 -12.61 8.98 -10.98
CA LYS A 47 -12.99 7.66 -11.54
C LYS A 47 -13.80 6.83 -10.57
N GLU A 48 -15.04 6.58 -10.95
CA GLU A 48 -15.95 5.68 -10.25
C GLU A 48 -15.75 4.26 -10.76
N PHE A 49 -15.48 3.32 -9.85
CA PHE A 49 -15.42 1.90 -10.19
C PHE A 49 -16.72 1.24 -9.73
N THR A 50 -17.54 0.82 -10.69
CA THR A 50 -18.71 -0.01 -10.42
C THR A 50 -18.24 -1.46 -10.29
N SER A 51 -18.27 -1.99 -9.08
CA SER A 51 -17.99 -3.42 -8.86
C SER A 51 -19.21 -4.26 -9.27
N GLU A 52 -19.02 -5.53 -9.65
CA GLU A 52 -20.10 -6.44 -10.07
C GLU A 52 -21.21 -6.64 -9.01
N ASN A 53 -20.91 -6.30 -7.75
CA ASN A 53 -21.88 -6.28 -6.64
C ASN A 53 -22.70 -4.98 -6.53
N GLY A 54 -22.65 -4.09 -7.54
CA GLY A 54 -23.37 -2.81 -7.53
C GLY A 54 -22.82 -1.76 -6.56
N LYS A 55 -21.70 -2.04 -5.90
CA LYS A 55 -21.01 -1.08 -5.02
C LYS A 55 -20.12 -0.18 -5.87
N VAL A 56 -20.40 1.13 -5.82
CA VAL A 56 -19.57 2.17 -6.42
C VAL A 56 -18.44 2.49 -5.44
N TYR A 57 -17.20 2.23 -5.86
CA TYR A 57 -16.01 2.62 -5.11
C TYR A 57 -15.42 3.86 -5.78
N ARG A 58 -15.17 4.90 -4.97
CA ARG A 58 -14.49 6.12 -5.37
C ARG A 58 -13.12 6.16 -4.65
N PRO A 59 -12.10 5.47 -5.19
CA PRO A 59 -10.76 5.58 -4.65
C PRO A 59 -10.25 7.00 -4.89
N ASN A 60 -9.67 7.60 -3.86
CA ASN A 60 -9.11 8.96 -3.97
C ASN A 60 -7.77 8.92 -4.70
N TYR A 61 -7.00 7.83 -4.53
CA TYR A 61 -5.69 7.71 -5.15
C TYR A 61 -5.53 6.41 -5.93
N HIS A 62 -4.88 6.52 -7.08
CA HIS A 62 -4.46 5.38 -7.88
C HIS A 62 -2.94 5.30 -7.90
N VAL A 63 -2.41 4.21 -7.34
CA VAL A 63 -0.99 3.98 -7.19
C VAL A 63 -0.56 2.83 -8.10
N VAL A 64 0.36 3.08 -9.02
CA VAL A 64 0.91 2.07 -9.94
C VAL A 64 2.37 1.80 -9.54
N CYS A 65 2.67 0.56 -9.14
CA CYS A 65 4.02 0.09 -8.83
C CYS A 65 4.64 -0.67 -10.01
N GLU A 66 5.93 -0.44 -10.27
CA GLU A 66 6.66 -1.11 -11.36
C GLU A 66 6.95 -2.60 -11.11
N LYS A 67 6.72 -3.07 -9.88
CA LYS A 67 6.95 -4.45 -9.46
C LYS A 67 5.69 -5.04 -8.85
N LYS A 68 5.61 -6.37 -8.88
CA LYS A 68 4.58 -7.14 -8.17
C LYS A 68 4.63 -6.86 -6.68
N THR A 69 3.59 -6.21 -6.16
CA THR A 69 3.43 -5.94 -4.72
C THR A 69 2.69 -7.07 -4.02
N SER A 70 3.15 -7.41 -2.82
CA SER A 70 2.47 -8.36 -1.92
C SER A 70 1.38 -7.71 -1.05
N LEU A 71 0.93 -6.50 -1.42
CA LEU A 71 -0.10 -5.75 -0.69
C LEU A 71 -1.47 -6.43 -0.81
N LYS A 72 -2.27 -6.32 0.24
CA LYS A 72 -3.63 -6.84 0.31
C LYS A 72 -4.62 -5.72 0.60
N ALA A 73 -5.90 -5.97 0.32
CA ALA A 73 -6.96 -5.06 0.73
C ALA A 73 -6.98 -4.95 2.27
N GLY A 74 -6.95 -3.72 2.78
CA GLY A 74 -6.89 -3.42 4.21
C GLY A 74 -5.52 -2.99 4.73
N ASP A 75 -4.44 -3.21 3.97
CA ASP A 75 -3.11 -2.70 4.35
C ASP A 75 -3.10 -1.16 4.34
N GLU A 76 -2.47 -0.55 5.35
CA GLU A 76 -2.22 0.89 5.36
C GLU A 76 -0.93 1.17 4.60
N VAL A 77 -1.04 1.98 3.55
CA VAL A 77 0.11 2.38 2.75
C VAL A 77 0.20 3.89 2.67
N ARG A 78 1.43 4.37 2.48
CA ARG A 78 1.73 5.77 2.22
C ARG A 78 2.69 5.90 1.04
N CYS A 79 2.41 6.89 0.21
CA CYS A 79 3.23 7.24 -0.92
C CYS A 79 4.11 8.44 -0.55
N MET A 80 5.43 8.20 -0.55
CA MET A 80 6.45 9.19 -0.24
C MET A 80 7.04 9.77 -1.53
N ASP A 81 7.01 11.08 -1.68
CA ASP A 81 7.74 11.84 -2.71
C ASP A 81 8.95 12.51 -2.04
N GLY A 82 10.05 11.78 -1.95
CA GLY A 82 11.25 12.21 -1.24
C GLY A 82 10.98 12.45 0.26
N LYS A 83 10.76 13.71 0.65
CA LYS A 83 10.45 14.12 2.03
C LYS A 83 8.96 14.42 2.27
N ASN A 84 8.14 14.48 1.22
CA ASN A 84 6.72 14.80 1.33
C ASN A 84 5.86 13.54 1.23
N ILE A 85 4.77 13.50 1.99
CA ILE A 85 3.76 12.45 1.88
C ILE A 85 2.72 12.93 0.86
N ARG A 86 2.60 12.26 -0.29
CA ARG A 86 1.59 12.63 -1.31
C ARG A 86 0.22 12.03 -1.04
N GLY A 87 0.20 10.83 -0.48
CA GLY A 87 -1.04 10.12 -0.20
C GLY A 87 -0.81 9.10 0.88
N ILE A 88 -1.73 9.05 1.85
CA ILE A 88 -1.81 8.01 2.85
C ILE A 88 -3.23 7.45 2.79
N GLY A 89 -3.35 6.14 2.80
CA GLY A 89 -4.65 5.52 2.66
C GLY A 89 -4.61 4.03 2.95
N LYS A 90 -5.80 3.47 3.12
CA LYS A 90 -5.97 2.02 3.18
C LYS A 90 -6.15 1.50 1.77
N VAL A 91 -5.51 0.38 1.48
CA VAL A 91 -5.66 -0.29 0.19
C VAL A 91 -7.07 -0.85 0.08
N TYR A 92 -7.83 -0.34 -0.87
CA TYR A 92 -9.16 -0.86 -1.19
C TYR A 92 -9.09 -2.04 -2.15
N MET A 93 -8.25 -1.93 -3.18
CA MET A 93 -8.10 -2.96 -4.21
C MET A 93 -6.65 -3.04 -4.66
N VAL A 94 -6.19 -4.26 -4.95
CA VAL A 94 -4.90 -4.53 -5.58
C VAL A 94 -5.15 -5.39 -6.80
N LYS A 95 -4.66 -4.95 -7.95
CA LYS A 95 -4.58 -5.76 -9.17
C LYS A 95 -3.12 -5.98 -9.51
N ASN A 96 -2.73 -7.24 -9.65
CA ASN A 96 -1.39 -7.63 -10.03
C ASN A 96 -1.43 -8.11 -11.48
N THR A 97 -0.76 -7.40 -12.39
CA THR A 97 -0.72 -7.77 -13.80
C THR A 97 0.45 -8.73 -14.02
N ASN A 98 0.15 -10.02 -14.22
CA ASN A 98 1.18 -11.04 -14.44
C ASN A 98 1.98 -10.85 -15.74
N TYR A 99 1.40 -10.22 -16.78
CA TYR A 99 2.05 -10.11 -18.09
C TYR A 99 3.09 -8.98 -18.14
N PHE A 100 2.79 -7.82 -17.56
CA PHE A 100 3.66 -6.65 -17.57
C PHE A 100 4.47 -6.48 -16.27
N GLY A 101 4.18 -7.27 -15.23
CA GLY A 101 4.94 -7.26 -13.97
C GLY A 101 4.69 -6.06 -13.07
N TYR A 102 3.73 -5.19 -13.39
CA TYR A 102 3.32 -4.06 -12.55
C TYR A 102 2.10 -4.39 -11.69
N SER A 103 1.93 -3.62 -10.62
CA SER A 103 0.80 -3.69 -9.70
C SER A 103 0.06 -2.38 -9.66
N GLU A 104 -1.26 -2.44 -9.71
CA GLU A 104 -2.16 -1.31 -9.56
C GLU A 104 -2.86 -1.42 -8.21
N ILE A 105 -2.86 -0.32 -7.47
CA ILE A 105 -3.34 -0.24 -6.10
C ILE A 105 -4.26 0.96 -6.03
N TRP A 106 -5.43 0.78 -5.44
CA TRP A 106 -6.41 1.84 -5.24
C TRP A 106 -6.53 2.13 -3.74
N LEU A 107 -6.38 3.41 -3.38
CA LEU A 107 -6.49 3.96 -2.03
C LEU A 107 -7.66 4.92 -1.91
#